data_AF-A0A2I0NV60-F1
#
_entry.id   AF-A0A2I0NV60-F1
#
_cell.length_a   1.000
_cell.length_b   1.000
_cell.length_c   1.000
_cell.angle_alpha   90.00
_cell.angle_beta   90.00
_cell.angle_gamma   90.00
#
_symmetry.space_group_name_H-M   'P 1'
#
loop_
_entity.id
_entity.type
_entity.pdbx_description
1 polymer ?
#
loop_
_entity_poly.entity_id
_entity_poly.type
_entity_poly.pdbx_seq_one_letter_code
_entity_poly.pdbx_strand_id
1 'polypeptide(L)' 'MYLVGEALIGDGAEIAHIDLLMGDKEGPIGTAFANSISQLSAGHTPLLAVVRPNLLTKPVTLVIPKVTLKDMTQ' A
#
# COMPACT_ATOMS: atom_id res chain seq x y z
N MET A 1 -14.00 1.17 13.44
CA MET A 1 -13.73 -0.26 13.18
C MET A 1 -12.93 -0.34 11.89
N TYR A 2 -12.00 -1.29 11.77
CA TYR A 2 -11.30 -1.55 10.52
C TYR A 2 -11.34 -3.04 10.23
N LEU A 3 -11.15 -3.39 8.96
CA LEU A 3 -11.13 -4.73 8.44
C LEU A 3 -9.71 -5.07 7.99
N VAL A 4 -9.40 -6.36 8.10
CA VAL A 4 -8.15 -6.95 7.64
C VAL A 4 -8.51 -7.98 6.58
N GLY A 5 -7.82 -7.94 5.45
CA GLY A 5 -7.93 -8.92 4.38
C GLY A 5 -6.56 -9.35 3.91
N GLU A 6 -6.48 -10.55 3.34
CA GLU A 6 -5.27 -11.09 2.73
C GLU A 6 -5.67 -11.92 1.51
N ALA A 7 -4.81 -11.93 0.50
CA ALA A 7 -4.92 -12.82 -0.64
C ALA A 7 -3.56 -13.13 -1.27
N LEU A 8 -3.39 -14.38 -1.66
CA LEU A 8 -2.27 -14.89 -2.43
C LEU A 8 -2.77 -15.54 -3.71
N ILE A 9 -2.37 -15.00 -4.87
CA ILE A 9 -2.85 -15.40 -6.20
C ILE A 9 -1.68 -15.45 -7.18
N GLY A 10 -1.68 -16.47 -8.05
CA GLY A 10 -0.67 -16.67 -9.09
C GLY A 10 0.31 -17.80 -8.78
N ASP A 11 1.36 -17.91 -9.59
CA ASP A 11 2.41 -18.91 -9.51
C ASP A 11 3.77 -18.34 -9.97
N GLY A 12 4.84 -19.12 -9.84
CA GLY A 12 6.17 -18.73 -10.29
C GLY A 12 6.79 -17.57 -9.49
N ALA A 13 7.58 -16.74 -10.17
CA ALA A 13 8.28 -15.60 -9.56
C ALA A 13 7.38 -14.37 -9.40
N GLU A 14 6.26 -14.34 -10.11
CA GLU A 14 5.30 -13.23 -10.21
C GLU A 14 4.09 -13.41 -9.28
N ILE A 15 4.16 -14.36 -8.35
CA ILE A 15 3.11 -14.61 -7.37
C ILE A 15 2.82 -13.35 -6.55
N ALA A 16 1.55 -12.96 -6.50
CA ALA A 16 1.12 -11.77 -5.80
C ALA A 16 0.59 -12.14 -4.41
N HIS A 17 1.11 -11.48 -3.38
CA HIS A 17 0.65 -11.62 -2.00
C HIS A 17 0.35 -10.23 -1.44
N ILE A 18 -0.92 -9.98 -1.10
CA ILE A 18 -1.42 -8.69 -0.63
C ILE A 18 -1.94 -8.83 0.80
N ASP A 19 -1.37 -8.04 1.71
CA ASP A 19 -1.92 -7.77 3.03
C ASP A 19 -2.68 -6.42 2.97
N LEU A 20 -3.96 -6.41 3.35
CA LEU A 20 -4.83 -5.25 3.19
C LEU A 20 -5.50 -4.84 4.51
N LEU A 21 -5.43 -3.55 4.79
CA LEU A 21 -6.19 -2.90 5.86
C LEU A 21 -7.17 -1.90 5.25
N MET A 22 -8.43 -1.92 5.70
CA MET A 22 -9.47 -1.00 5.22
C MET A 22 -10.31 -0.50 6.38
N GLY A 23 -10.64 0.79 6.37
CA GLY A 23 -11.49 1.38 7.42
C GLY A 23 -11.74 2.86 7.19
N ASP A 24 -12.37 3.48 8.18
CA ASP A 24 -12.76 4.89 8.13
C ASP A 24 -11.55 5.84 8.26
N LYS A 25 -11.64 6.98 7.58
CA LYS A 25 -10.65 8.08 7.61
C LYS A 25 -10.48 8.67 9.00
N GLU A 26 -11.54 8.76 9.79
CA GLU A 26 -11.47 9.30 11.16
C GLU A 26 -11.14 8.19 12.20
N GLY A 27 -10.88 6.96 11.73
CA GLY A 27 -10.49 5.83 12.57
C GLY A 27 -8.98 5.53 12.57
N PRO A 28 -8.57 4.37 13.14
CA PRO A 28 -7.17 3.96 13.20
C PRO A 28 -6.47 3.90 11.84
N ILE A 29 -7.22 3.61 10.77
CA ILE A 29 -6.68 3.55 9.40
C ILE A 29 -6.27 4.93 8.90
N GLY A 30 -7.01 6.00 9.24
CA GLY A 30 -6.60 7.36 8.87
C GLY A 30 -5.30 7.79 9.56
N THR A 31 -5.15 7.47 10.84
CA THR A 31 -3.89 7.71 11.57
C THR A 31 -2.73 6.91 10.97
N ALA A 32 -2.93 5.62 10.71
CA ALA A 32 -1.92 4.78 10.06
C ALA A 32 -1.54 5.33 8.68
N PHE A 33 -2.53 5.71 7.87
CA PHE A 33 -2.32 6.32 6.56
C PHE A 33 -1.46 7.59 6.63
N ALA A 34 -1.81 8.52 7.52
CA ALA A 34 -1.07 9.79 7.70
C ALA A 34 0.36 9.56 8.22
N ASN A 35 0.54 8.61 9.12
CA ASN A 35 1.87 8.24 9.63
C ASN A 35 2.72 7.60 8.54
N SER A 36 2.17 6.62 7.81
CA SER A 36 2.91 5.93 6.76
C SER A 36 3.35 6.90 5.66
N ILE A 37 2.46 7.74 5.13
CA ILE A 37 2.84 8.66 4.03
C ILE A 37 3.88 9.72 4.44
N SER A 38 3.96 10.06 5.73
CA SER A 38 4.95 11.02 6.24
C SER A 38 6.28 10.40 6.66
N GLN A 39 6.35 9.07 6.79
CA GLN A 39 7.53 8.35 7.27
C GLN A 39 8.11 7.46 6.18
N LEU A 40 9.07 8.01 5.44
CA LEU A 40 9.76 7.28 4.38
C LEU A 40 10.85 6.37 4.98
N SER A 41 10.92 5.14 4.47
CA SER A 41 11.98 4.18 4.79
C SER A 41 12.68 3.72 3.52
N ALA A 42 13.99 3.51 3.59
CA ALA A 42 14.79 3.06 2.46
C ALA A 42 14.26 1.71 1.94
N GLY A 43 13.93 1.64 0.66
CA GLY A 43 13.39 0.46 -0.01
C GLY A 43 11.91 0.14 0.28
N HIS A 44 11.22 0.92 1.12
CA HIS A 44 9.81 0.72 1.49
C HIS A 44 9.02 2.02 1.44
N THR A 45 9.15 2.75 0.33
CA THR A 45 8.52 4.06 0.17
C THR A 45 7.00 3.91 -0.03
N PRO A 46 6.17 4.49 0.85
CA PRO A 46 4.73 4.49 0.70
C PRO A 46 4.31 5.47 -0.41
N LEU A 47 3.45 5.02 -1.32
CA LEU A 47 2.98 5.81 -2.45
C LEU A 47 1.45 5.81 -2.55
N LEU A 48 0.88 6.94 -3.00
CA LEU A 48 -0.53 7.03 -3.31
C LEU A 48 -0.83 6.21 -4.57
N ALA A 49 -1.79 5.29 -4.48
CA ALA A 49 -2.28 4.55 -5.63
C ALA A 49 -3.04 5.50 -6.58
N VAL A 50 -2.52 5.64 -7.79
CA VAL A 50 -3.12 6.41 -8.87
C VAL A 50 -3.45 5.47 -10.03
N VAL A 51 -4.59 5.70 -10.70
CA VAL A 51 -4.92 4.98 -11.94
C VAL A 51 -3.98 5.45 -13.06
N ARG A 52 -3.65 6.74 -13.06
CA ARG A 52 -2.67 7.42 -13.92
C ARG A 52 -2.25 8.74 -13.26
N PRO A 53 -1.17 9.40 -13.71
CA PRO A 53 -0.79 10.70 -13.17
C PRO A 53 -1.98 11.67 -13.12
N ASN A 54 -2.12 12.35 -11.98
CA ASN A 54 -3.23 13.27 -11.67
C ASN A 54 -4.63 12.63 -11.57
N LEU A 55 -4.75 11.30 -11.46
CA LEU A 55 -6.01 10.60 -11.21
C LEU A 55 -5.88 9.58 -10.06
N LEU A 56 -6.28 9.99 -8.85
CA LEU A 56 -6.26 9.14 -7.65
C LEU A 56 -7.34 8.07 -7.69
N THR A 57 -7.03 6.94 -7.06
CA THR A 57 -8.04 5.92 -6.71
C THR A 57 -9.05 6.46 -5.70
N LYS A 58 -10.27 5.90 -5.73
CA LYS A 58 -11.32 6.13 -4.73
C LYS A 58 -11.90 4.76 -4.32
N PRO A 59 -11.81 4.35 -3.04
CA PRO A 59 -11.22 5.08 -1.90
C PRO A 59 -9.73 5.38 -2.11
N VAL A 60 -9.21 6.39 -1.41
CA VAL A 60 -7.79 6.75 -1.50
C VAL A 60 -6.98 5.63 -0.87
N THR A 61 -6.04 5.07 -1.63
CA THR A 61 -5.25 3.91 -1.20
C THR A 61 -3.77 4.24 -1.14
N LEU A 62 -3.10 3.72 -0.11
CA LEU A 62 -1.64 3.76 0.04
C LEU A 62 -1.08 2.37 -0.28
N VAL A 63 -0.03 2.32 -1.09
CA VAL A 63 0.68 1.08 -1.41
C VAL A 63 2.09 1.17 -0.83
N ILE A 64 2.50 0.12 -0.12
CA ILE A 64 3.81 0.01 0.51
C ILE A 64 4.46 -1.30 0.07
N PRO A 65 5.66 -1.26 -0.54
CA PRO A 65 6.38 -2.47 -0.91
C PRO A 65 6.69 -3.33 0.32
N LYS A 66 6.33 -4.62 0.27
CA LYS A 66 6.67 -5.59 1.32
C LYS A 66 8.13 -6.05 1.22
N VAL A 67 8.65 -6.15 -0.01
CA VAL A 67 10.05 -6.50 -0.30
C VAL A 67 10.86 -5.22 -0.43
N THR A 68 12.06 -5.21 0.15
CA THR A 68 12.97 -4.07 0.06
C THR A 68 13.40 -3.83 -1.38
N LEU A 69 13.03 -2.68 -1.94
CA LEU A 69 13.50 -2.23 -3.25
C LEU A 69 14.96 -1.78 -3.16
N LYS A 70 15.82 -2.30 -4.04
CA LYS A 70 17.27 -2.03 -4.03
C LYS A 70 17.74 -1.18 -5.21
N ASP A 71 17.04 -1.25 -6.32
CA ASP A 71 17.37 -0.55 -7.55
C ASP A 71 16.08 -0.08 -8.26
N MET A 72 16.25 0.50 -9.45
CA MET A 72 15.14 1.05 -10.25
C MET A 72 14.43 -0.02 -11.11
N THR A 73 14.91 -1.27 -11.11
CA THR A 73 14.38 -2.36 -11.94
C THR A 73 13.39 -3.26 -11.20
N GLN A 74 13.42 -3.26 -9.86
CA GLN A 74 12.35 -3.81 -9.02
C GLN A 74 11.18 -2.83 -8.88
#